data_AF-A0A7G7BS11-F1
#
_entry.id   AF-A0A7G7BS11-F1
#
_cell.length_a   1.000
_cell.length_b   1.000
_cell.length_c   1.000
_cell.angle_alpha   90.00
_cell.angle_beta   90.00
_cell.angle_gamma   90.00
#
_symmetry.space_group_name_H-M   'P 1'
#
loop_
_entity.id
_entity.type
_entity.pdbx_description
1 polymer ?
#
loop_
_entity_poly.entity_id
_entity_poly.type
_entity_poly.pdbx_seq_one_letter_code
_entity_poly.pdbx_strand_id
1 'polypeptide(L)'
;MTTAHSPQRADKWTAAVRQRLGLGRLLPLGGPGDGTWIAERAADAVLREAAAGSGAVLGKLRIGPVDPGADPAPTGDDGVVPAPPSAYPAGPLRIEAEFSATMDQPLPAMAEALRSVLLDAARQRLGMVVTEADLRVTELLDTAPEPVAAAPAEVRAAGVDEAAGAAASSVPGVVALTQVLGSAVHTDEDHVRVEVATAWDHRALDVAQAVRTAVTAAVEGRPPVGVLITAVVAPG
;
A
#
# COMPACT_ATOMS: atom_id res chain seq x y z
N MET A 1 -28.48 -26.59 27.68
CA MET A 1 -28.60 -25.31 26.93
C MET A 1 -27.30 -25.12 26.17
N THR A 2 -27.29 -25.41 24.87
CA THR A 2 -26.09 -25.37 24.02
C THR A 2 -26.24 -24.17 23.09
N THR A 3 -25.42 -23.13 23.30
CA THR A 3 -25.38 -21.98 22.39
C THR A 3 -24.79 -22.41 21.06
N ALA A 4 -25.62 -22.37 20.01
CA ALA A 4 -25.19 -22.57 18.63
C ALA A 4 -24.07 -21.56 18.30
N HIS A 5 -22.87 -22.07 18.03
CA HIS A 5 -21.75 -21.28 17.55
C HIS A 5 -21.94 -21.05 16.05
N SER A 6 -22.43 -19.86 15.67
CA SER A 6 -22.99 -19.60 14.34
C SER A 6 -21.95 -19.60 13.20
N PRO A 7 -22.20 -20.32 12.08
CA PRO A 7 -21.29 -20.42 10.92
C PRO A 7 -21.00 -19.07 10.24
N GLN A 8 -21.93 -18.11 10.31
CA GLN A 8 -21.74 -16.75 9.76
C GLN A 8 -20.60 -15.97 10.42
N ARG A 9 -20.26 -16.27 11.69
CA ARG A 9 -19.12 -15.66 12.38
C ARG A 9 -17.80 -16.27 11.89
N ALA A 10 -17.79 -17.57 11.62
CA ALA A 10 -16.64 -18.27 11.04
C ALA A 10 -16.37 -17.82 9.59
N ASP A 11 -17.43 -17.58 8.79
CA ASP A 11 -17.29 -17.06 7.43
C ASP A 11 -16.78 -15.62 7.40
N LYS A 12 -17.32 -14.75 8.26
CA LYS A 12 -16.82 -13.38 8.43
C LYS A 12 -15.38 -13.35 8.93
N TRP A 13 -15.02 -14.23 9.86
CA TRP A 13 -13.65 -14.39 10.34
C TRP A 13 -12.71 -14.86 9.22
N THR A 14 -13.11 -15.84 8.43
CA THR A 14 -12.31 -16.37 7.32
C THR A 14 -12.15 -15.33 6.21
N ALA A 15 -13.20 -14.55 5.92
CA ALA A 15 -13.14 -13.43 4.97
C ALA A 15 -12.22 -12.31 5.47
N ALA A 16 -12.32 -11.91 6.75
CA ALA A 16 -11.44 -10.91 7.34
C ALA A 16 -9.97 -11.37 7.38
N VAL A 17 -9.71 -12.64 7.72
CA VAL A 17 -8.36 -13.23 7.67
C VAL A 17 -7.85 -13.29 6.23
N ARG A 18 -8.69 -13.65 5.25
CA ARG A 18 -8.31 -13.63 3.82
C ARG A 18 -8.04 -12.21 3.33
N GLN A 19 -8.82 -11.22 3.76
CA GLN A 19 -8.62 -9.81 3.41
C GLN A 19 -7.32 -9.28 4.01
N ARG A 20 -7.02 -9.65 5.27
CA ARG A 20 -5.77 -9.33 5.96
C ARG A 20 -4.55 -10.01 5.35
N LEU A 21 -4.66 -11.29 4.96
CA LEU A 21 -3.63 -12.01 4.21
C LEU A 21 -3.49 -11.51 2.76
N GLY A 22 -4.51 -10.86 2.22
CA GLY A 22 -4.52 -10.27 0.89
C GLY A 22 -3.74 -8.96 0.79
N LEU A 23 -3.45 -8.27 1.90
CA LEU A 23 -2.69 -7.01 1.87
C LEU A 23 -1.21 -7.21 1.55
N GLY A 24 -0.65 -8.40 1.83
CA GLY A 24 0.80 -8.64 1.75
C GLY A 24 1.56 -7.96 2.90
N ARG A 25 2.81 -7.59 2.66
CA ARG A 25 3.61 -6.76 3.59
C ARG A 25 3.12 -5.31 3.58
N LEU A 26 3.40 -4.55 4.65
CA LEU A 26 3.13 -3.12 4.66
C LEU A 26 4.43 -2.36 4.38
N LEU A 27 4.40 -1.53 3.35
CA LEU A 27 5.57 -0.85 2.80
C LEU A 27 5.56 0.60 3.28
N PRO A 28 6.68 1.13 3.83
CA PRO A 28 6.75 2.52 4.27
C PRO A 28 6.63 3.46 3.07
N LEU A 29 5.90 4.56 3.28
CA LEU A 29 5.89 5.70 2.36
C LEU A 29 6.69 6.85 2.98
N GLY A 30 7.34 7.63 2.13
CA GLY A 30 8.16 8.76 2.59
C GLY A 30 9.37 8.35 3.43
N GLY A 31 9.80 9.25 4.31
CA GLY A 31 10.98 9.11 5.14
C GLY A 31 10.71 8.56 6.55
N PRO A 32 11.77 8.34 7.34
CA PRO A 32 11.66 7.95 8.74
C PRO A 32 10.87 9.01 9.51
N GLY A 33 9.78 8.60 10.18
CA GLY A 33 8.92 9.49 10.97
C GLY A 33 7.62 9.93 10.30
N ASP A 34 7.41 9.64 9.02
CA ASP A 34 6.14 9.97 8.34
C ASP A 34 4.95 9.19 8.91
N GLY A 35 5.18 7.99 9.44
CA GLY A 35 4.12 7.14 10.01
C GLY A 35 3.07 6.75 8.96
N THR A 36 3.50 6.58 7.71
CA THR A 36 2.61 6.26 6.58
C THR A 36 3.05 4.97 5.91
N TRP A 37 2.08 4.12 5.57
CA TRP A 37 2.30 2.82 4.96
C TRP A 37 1.29 2.55 3.84
N ILE A 38 1.70 1.71 2.88
CA ILE A 38 0.82 1.15 1.86
C ILE A 38 0.87 -0.38 1.90
N ALA A 39 -0.26 -1.04 1.67
CA ALA A 39 -0.29 -2.48 1.46
C ALA A 39 0.46 -2.87 0.18
N GLU A 40 1.30 -3.91 0.24
CA GLU A 40 2.06 -4.44 -0.90
C GLU A 40 1.16 -4.73 -2.10
N ARG A 41 -0.05 -5.26 -1.88
CA ARG A 41 -1.03 -5.49 -2.96
C ARG A 41 -1.48 -4.20 -3.64
N ALA A 42 -1.66 -3.11 -2.88
CA ALA A 42 -2.05 -1.83 -3.45
C ALA A 42 -0.90 -1.20 -4.25
N ALA A 43 0.34 -1.34 -3.76
CA ALA A 43 1.53 -0.93 -4.50
C ALA A 43 1.71 -1.76 -5.80
N ASP A 44 1.58 -3.08 -5.72
CA ASP A 44 1.66 -4.00 -6.87
C ASP A 44 0.66 -3.63 -7.97
N ALA A 45 -0.59 -3.32 -7.61
CA ALA A 45 -1.61 -2.89 -8.57
C ALA A 45 -1.19 -1.61 -9.34
N VAL A 46 -0.68 -0.60 -8.64
CA VAL A 46 -0.23 0.65 -9.26
C VAL A 46 0.99 0.45 -10.16
N LEU A 47 1.93 -0.38 -9.73
CA LEU A 47 3.15 -0.69 -10.49
C LEU A 47 2.86 -1.52 -11.74
N ARG A 48 1.94 -2.47 -11.66
CA ARG A 48 1.48 -3.25 -12.83
C ARG A 48 0.80 -2.37 -13.86
N GLU A 49 -0.09 -1.49 -13.41
CA GLU A 49 -0.77 -0.54 -14.30
C GLU A 49 0.23 0.39 -14.98
N ALA A 50 1.24 0.88 -14.26
CA ALA A 50 2.30 1.68 -14.86
C ALA A 50 3.09 0.89 -15.92
N ALA A 51 3.43 -0.37 -15.61
CA ALA A 51 4.24 -1.24 -16.48
C ALA A 51 3.52 -1.65 -17.78
N ALA A 52 2.18 -1.63 -17.82
CA ALA A 52 1.41 -2.07 -19.00
C ALA A 52 1.80 -1.34 -20.30
N GLY A 53 2.32 -0.11 -20.21
CA GLY A 53 2.78 0.67 -21.37
C GLY A 53 4.23 0.44 -21.81
N SER A 54 5.01 -0.40 -21.10
CA SER A 54 6.44 -0.56 -21.37
C SER A 54 6.78 -1.63 -22.41
N GLY A 55 5.78 -2.33 -22.97
CA GLY A 55 5.96 -3.49 -23.86
C GLY A 55 6.40 -4.77 -23.13
N ALA A 56 6.62 -4.71 -21.81
CA ALA A 56 6.95 -5.85 -20.98
C ALA A 56 5.71 -6.38 -20.26
N VAL A 57 5.62 -7.70 -20.13
CA VAL A 57 4.54 -8.34 -19.36
C VAL A 57 5.09 -8.66 -17.98
N LEU A 58 4.60 -7.94 -16.96
CA LEU A 58 5.11 -8.10 -15.59
C LEU A 58 4.64 -9.44 -14.99
N GLY A 59 5.60 -10.28 -14.62
CA GLY A 59 5.38 -11.53 -13.91
C GLY A 59 5.30 -11.30 -12.39
N LYS A 60 6.07 -12.10 -11.64
CA LYS A 60 6.18 -11.95 -10.18
C LYS A 60 6.82 -10.61 -9.83
N LEU A 61 6.22 -9.90 -8.88
CA LEU A 61 6.74 -8.64 -8.34
C LEU A 61 6.88 -8.78 -6.82
N ARG A 62 7.97 -8.25 -6.27
CA ARG A 62 8.27 -8.23 -4.85
C ARG A 62 8.86 -6.88 -4.48
N ILE A 63 8.49 -6.38 -3.30
CA ILE A 63 9.05 -5.15 -2.76
C ILE A 63 9.56 -5.43 -1.36
N GLY A 64 10.80 -5.05 -1.09
CA GLY A 64 11.44 -5.29 0.20
C GLY A 64 12.53 -4.25 0.50
N PRO A 65 13.05 -4.24 1.74
CA PRO A 65 14.19 -3.40 2.10
C PRO A 65 15.44 -3.83 1.32
N VAL A 66 16.27 -2.85 0.95
CA VAL A 66 17.56 -3.11 0.29
C VAL A 66 18.47 -3.95 1.19
N ASP A 67 18.49 -3.64 2.49
CA ASP A 67 19.16 -4.44 3.51
C ASP A 67 18.14 -4.96 4.54
N PRO A 68 17.70 -6.22 4.44
CA PRO A 68 16.73 -6.79 5.36
C PRO A 68 17.28 -7.06 6.77
N GLY A 69 18.60 -6.94 6.98
CA GLY A 69 19.27 -7.11 8.27
C GLY A 69 19.77 -5.82 8.90
N ALA A 70 19.61 -4.67 8.22
CA ALA A 70 19.92 -3.38 8.81
C ALA A 70 19.01 -3.13 10.01
N ASP A 71 19.63 -2.83 11.16
CA ASP A 71 18.88 -2.36 12.31
C ASP A 71 18.07 -1.13 11.88
N PRO A 72 16.78 -1.05 12.26
CA PRO A 72 15.99 0.15 12.01
C PRO A 72 16.78 1.34 12.52
N ALA A 73 17.03 2.33 11.65
CA ALA A 73 17.75 3.53 12.04
C ALA A 73 17.08 4.09 13.31
N PRO A 74 17.86 4.47 14.35
CA PRO A 74 17.27 4.92 15.59
C PRO A 74 16.37 6.12 15.30
N THR A 75 15.06 5.90 15.42
CA THR A 75 14.07 6.96 15.44
C THR A 75 14.35 7.79 16.69
N GLY A 76 14.60 9.09 16.50
CA GLY A 76 14.75 10.02 17.61
C GLY A 76 13.56 9.89 18.56
N ASP A 77 13.87 9.85 19.85
CA ASP A 77 12.94 9.76 20.96
C ASP A 77 12.10 11.04 21.01
N ASP A 78 10.97 11.06 20.30
CA ASP A 78 9.80 11.94 20.49
C ASP A 78 8.69 11.54 19.49
N GLY A 79 7.59 10.93 19.97
CA GLY A 79 6.34 10.81 19.20
C GLY A 79 6.34 9.83 18.03
N VAL A 80 7.13 8.75 18.10
CA VAL A 80 7.21 7.72 17.05
C VAL A 80 5.89 6.95 16.96
N VAL A 81 5.22 7.04 15.80
CA VAL A 81 4.02 6.24 15.51
C VAL A 81 4.41 4.75 15.51
N PRO A 82 3.78 3.89 16.33
CA PRO A 82 4.04 2.45 16.32
C PRO A 82 3.77 1.85 14.93
N ALA A 83 4.75 1.15 14.38
CA ALA A 83 4.59 0.51 13.08
C ALA A 83 3.55 -0.62 13.16
N PRO A 84 2.59 -0.70 12.22
CA PRO A 84 1.62 -1.78 12.23
C PRO A 84 2.30 -3.16 12.09
N PRO A 85 1.67 -4.24 12.56
CA PRO A 85 2.21 -5.58 12.38
C PRO A 85 2.49 -5.85 10.90
N SER A 86 3.66 -6.43 10.60
CA SER A 86 4.17 -6.72 9.23
C SER A 86 4.66 -5.52 8.40
N ALA A 87 4.76 -4.33 8.98
CA ALA A 87 5.42 -3.21 8.35
C ALA A 87 6.94 -3.43 8.24
N TYR A 88 7.49 -3.11 7.07
CA TYR A 88 8.93 -2.95 6.93
C TYR A 88 9.40 -1.68 7.66
N PRO A 89 10.63 -1.68 8.19
CA PRO A 89 11.21 -0.48 8.77
C PRO A 89 11.32 0.60 7.69
N ALA A 90 11.19 1.87 8.08
CA ALA A 90 11.42 2.98 7.18
C ALA A 90 12.87 2.93 6.67
N GLY A 91 13.05 3.06 5.36
CA GLY A 91 14.35 2.92 4.72
C GLY A 91 14.25 2.66 3.22
N PRO A 92 15.40 2.59 2.53
CA PRO A 92 15.43 2.35 1.10
C PRO A 92 14.86 0.97 0.77
N LEU A 93 14.00 0.94 -0.24
CA LEU A 93 13.36 -0.26 -0.77
C LEU A 93 13.96 -0.64 -2.13
N ARG A 94 13.95 -1.94 -2.42
CA ARG A 94 14.19 -2.53 -3.73
C ARG A 94 12.88 -3.10 -4.29
N ILE A 95 12.69 -2.94 -5.60
CA ILE A 95 11.73 -3.72 -6.39
C ILE A 95 12.46 -4.89 -7.05
N GLU A 96 11.94 -6.10 -6.90
CA GLU A 96 12.36 -7.28 -7.67
C GLU A 96 11.21 -7.70 -8.58
N ALA A 97 11.42 -7.73 -9.89
CA ALA A 97 10.38 -8.07 -10.85
C ALA A 97 10.86 -9.07 -11.89
N GLU A 98 10.01 -10.05 -12.18
CA GLU A 98 10.11 -10.89 -13.36
C GLU A 98 9.33 -10.25 -14.51
N PHE A 99 9.81 -10.37 -15.74
CA PHE A 99 9.06 -9.95 -16.90
C PHE A 99 9.30 -10.85 -18.11
N SER A 100 8.27 -10.94 -18.93
CA SER A 100 8.37 -11.52 -20.26
C SER A 100 8.44 -10.41 -21.31
N ALA A 101 9.33 -10.58 -22.27
CA ALA A 101 9.66 -9.59 -23.29
C ALA A 101 8.93 -9.86 -24.60
N THR A 102 8.32 -8.84 -25.21
CA THR A 102 7.82 -8.97 -26.60
C THR A 102 8.92 -8.70 -27.62
N MET A 103 8.81 -9.27 -28.82
CA MET A 103 9.83 -9.11 -29.88
C MET A 103 9.85 -7.72 -30.56
N ASP A 104 9.05 -6.77 -30.10
CA ASP A 104 8.89 -5.45 -30.74
C ASP A 104 10.07 -4.51 -30.49
N GLN A 105 10.88 -4.78 -29.46
CA GLN A 105 12.01 -3.94 -29.04
C GLN A 105 13.20 -4.78 -28.55
N PRO A 106 14.44 -4.25 -28.64
CA PRO A 106 15.60 -4.90 -28.02
C PRO A 106 15.42 -5.07 -26.52
N LEU A 107 15.68 -6.27 -26.02
CA LEU A 107 15.51 -6.63 -24.60
C LEU A 107 16.13 -5.63 -23.60
N PRO A 108 17.36 -5.10 -23.81
CA PRO A 108 17.92 -4.12 -22.89
C PRO A 108 17.15 -2.80 -22.85
N ALA A 109 16.61 -2.35 -23.99
CA ALA A 109 15.83 -1.11 -24.07
C ALA A 109 14.49 -1.27 -23.34
N MET A 110 13.83 -2.41 -23.50
CA MET A 110 12.59 -2.72 -22.78
C MET A 110 12.83 -2.89 -21.28
N ALA A 111 13.93 -3.54 -20.86
CA ALA A 111 14.30 -3.64 -19.45
C ALA A 111 14.53 -2.25 -18.84
N GLU A 112 15.21 -1.35 -19.56
CA GLU A 112 15.44 0.02 -19.06
C GLU A 112 14.15 0.85 -19.02
N ALA A 113 13.28 0.72 -20.02
CA ALA A 113 11.98 1.36 -20.02
C ALA A 113 11.11 0.87 -18.84
N LEU A 114 11.05 -0.45 -18.61
CA LEU A 114 10.33 -1.03 -17.48
C LEU A 114 10.92 -0.56 -16.14
N ARG A 115 12.26 -0.54 -16.02
CA ARG A 115 12.95 -0.03 -14.82
C ARG A 115 12.58 1.42 -14.54
N SER A 116 12.68 2.30 -15.54
CA SER A 116 12.33 3.70 -15.40
C SER A 116 10.87 3.87 -14.96
N VAL A 117 9.94 3.18 -15.63
CA VAL A 117 8.50 3.27 -15.33
C VAL A 117 8.17 2.80 -13.92
N LEU A 118 8.78 1.71 -13.44
CA LEU A 118 8.56 1.21 -12.07
C LEU A 118 9.11 2.20 -11.02
N LEU A 119 10.32 2.72 -11.22
CA LEU A 119 10.94 3.69 -10.32
C LEU A 119 10.16 5.02 -10.30
N ASP A 120 9.72 5.49 -11.47
CA ASP A 120 8.92 6.70 -11.61
C ASP A 120 7.54 6.53 -10.95
N ALA A 121 6.87 5.40 -11.16
CA ALA A 121 5.58 5.14 -10.53
C ALA A 121 5.72 5.04 -8.99
N ALA A 122 6.74 4.35 -8.48
CA ALA A 122 7.01 4.26 -7.06
C ALA A 122 7.25 5.65 -6.43
N ARG A 123 8.00 6.52 -7.12
CA ARG A 123 8.29 7.87 -6.63
C ARG A 123 7.10 8.82 -6.75
N GLN A 124 6.51 8.89 -7.94
CA GLN A 124 5.55 9.94 -8.33
C GLN A 124 4.11 9.59 -7.98
N ARG A 125 3.73 8.31 -8.02
CA ARG A 125 2.35 7.88 -7.70
C ARG A 125 2.22 7.37 -6.27
N LEU A 126 3.23 6.66 -5.77
CA LEU A 126 3.17 6.07 -4.42
C LEU A 126 3.87 6.95 -3.37
N GLY A 127 5.01 7.55 -3.73
CA GLY A 127 5.85 8.27 -2.77
C GLY A 127 6.74 7.36 -1.93
N MET A 128 7.10 6.21 -2.48
CA MET A 128 8.03 5.26 -1.87
C MET A 128 9.48 5.69 -2.09
N VAL A 129 10.34 5.43 -1.11
CA VAL A 129 11.79 5.59 -1.23
C VAL A 129 12.37 4.30 -1.80
N VAL A 130 12.24 4.12 -3.11
CA VAL A 130 12.84 2.99 -3.85
C VAL A 130 14.14 3.44 -4.49
N THR A 131 15.23 2.71 -4.26
CA THR A 131 16.55 3.05 -4.79
C THR A 131 16.95 2.20 -5.99
N GLU A 132 16.39 1.00 -6.12
CA GLU A 132 16.76 0.06 -7.16
C GLU A 132 15.57 -0.81 -7.61
N ALA A 133 15.62 -1.23 -8.88
CA ALA A 133 14.69 -2.18 -9.46
C ALA A 133 15.45 -3.26 -10.26
N ASP A 134 15.44 -4.46 -9.71
CA ASP A 134 16.09 -5.66 -10.24
C ASP A 134 15.10 -6.42 -11.12
N LEU A 135 15.46 -6.55 -12.40
CA LEU A 135 14.59 -7.14 -13.41
C LEU A 135 15.17 -8.47 -13.88
N ARG A 136 14.34 -9.51 -13.87
CA ARG A 136 14.67 -10.83 -14.38
C ARG A 136 13.79 -11.16 -15.59
N VAL A 137 14.43 -11.44 -16.72
CA VAL A 137 13.74 -11.92 -17.91
C VAL A 137 13.42 -13.40 -17.70
N THR A 138 12.14 -13.75 -17.76
CA THR A 138 11.70 -15.14 -17.61
C THR A 138 11.44 -15.80 -18.96
N GLU A 139 10.85 -15.06 -19.91
CA GLU A 139 10.45 -15.60 -21.21
C GLU A 139 10.51 -14.53 -22.31
N LEU A 140 10.60 -14.97 -23.56
CA LEU A 140 10.41 -14.13 -24.75
C LEU A 140 9.08 -14.54 -25.40
N LEU A 141 8.17 -13.60 -25.59
CA LEU A 141 6.83 -13.83 -26.11
C LEU A 141 6.67 -13.24 -27.51
N ASP A 142 5.95 -13.96 -28.37
CA ASP A 142 5.58 -13.49 -29.70
C ASP A 142 4.44 -12.45 -29.66
N THR A 143 3.62 -12.45 -28.60
CA THR A 143 2.50 -11.51 -28.39
C THR A 143 2.19 -11.37 -26.90
N ALA A 144 1.84 -10.16 -26.45
CA ALA A 144 1.45 -9.91 -25.06
C ALA A 144 0.09 -10.58 -24.74
N PRO A 145 -0.05 -11.31 -23.62
CA PRO A 145 -1.33 -11.86 -23.18
C PRO A 145 -2.26 -10.73 -22.71
N GLU A 146 -3.57 -10.94 -22.86
CA GLU A 146 -4.57 -9.97 -22.38
C GLU A 146 -4.52 -9.83 -20.85
N PRO A 147 -4.58 -8.60 -20.30
CA PRO A 147 -4.61 -8.39 -18.86
C PRO A 147 -5.85 -9.02 -18.23
N VAL A 148 -5.66 -9.91 -17.25
CA VAL A 148 -6.75 -10.37 -16.40
C VAL A 148 -6.99 -9.33 -15.32
N ALA A 149 -8.08 -8.57 -15.46
CA ALA A 149 -8.49 -7.56 -14.50
C ALA A 149 -8.69 -8.20 -13.10
N ALA A 150 -7.94 -7.74 -12.12
CA ALA A 150 -8.14 -8.11 -10.73
C ALA A 150 -9.44 -7.49 -10.23
N ALA A 151 -10.32 -8.31 -9.64
CA ALA A 151 -11.60 -7.86 -9.11
C ALA A 151 -11.41 -6.79 -8.02
N PRO A 152 -12.26 -5.73 -8.01
CA PRO A 152 -12.17 -4.66 -7.04
C PRO A 152 -12.44 -5.18 -5.62
N ALA A 153 -11.68 -4.68 -4.66
CA ALA A 153 -11.88 -4.98 -3.25
C ALA A 153 -13.17 -4.30 -2.76
N GLU A 154 -14.06 -5.06 -2.11
CA GLU A 154 -15.27 -4.52 -1.49
C GLU A 154 -14.93 -3.54 -0.37
N VAL A 155 -15.30 -2.27 -0.56
CA VAL A 155 -15.23 -1.21 0.44
C VAL A 155 -16.51 -1.26 1.29
N ARG A 156 -16.38 -1.52 2.59
CA ARG A 156 -17.47 -1.36 3.57
C ARG A 156 -17.13 -0.23 4.53
N ALA A 157 -18.01 0.75 4.67
CA ALA A 157 -17.91 1.83 5.65
C ALA A 157 -18.51 1.40 7.01
N ALA A 158 -17.82 1.72 8.12
CA ALA A 158 -18.38 1.75 9.49
C ALA A 158 -17.46 2.49 10.49
N GLY A 159 -18.04 3.23 11.47
CA GLY A 159 -17.37 4.07 12.51
C GLY A 159 -16.95 3.33 13.81
N VAL A 160 -16.50 3.96 14.91
CA VAL A 160 -16.51 5.37 15.34
C VAL A 160 -15.26 5.71 16.18
N ASP A 161 -14.42 6.61 15.65
CA ASP A 161 -14.02 7.85 16.32
C ASP A 161 -14.46 8.94 15.32
N GLU A 162 -15.55 9.63 15.63
CA GLU A 162 -16.32 10.39 14.63
C GLU A 162 -15.50 11.58 14.11
N ALA A 163 -14.71 12.21 14.98
CA ALA A 163 -13.87 13.34 14.62
C ALA A 163 -12.70 12.91 13.73
N ALA A 164 -11.97 11.86 14.12
CA ALA A 164 -10.86 11.33 13.32
C ALA A 164 -11.34 10.77 11.97
N GLY A 165 -12.43 10.01 11.97
CA GLY A 165 -13.01 9.44 10.75
C GLY A 165 -13.55 10.51 9.81
N ALA A 166 -14.26 11.51 10.33
CA ALA A 166 -14.75 12.64 9.52
C ALA A 166 -13.58 13.46 8.96
N ALA A 167 -12.57 13.76 9.77
CA ALA A 167 -11.38 14.48 9.33
C ALA A 167 -10.66 13.73 8.20
N ALA A 168 -10.42 12.43 8.36
CA ALA A 168 -9.80 11.61 7.34
C ALA A 168 -10.63 11.54 6.05
N SER A 169 -11.95 11.35 6.15
CA SER A 169 -12.84 11.25 4.99
C SER A 169 -12.98 12.58 4.24
N SER A 170 -12.70 13.71 4.89
CA SER A 170 -12.76 15.04 4.27
C SER A 170 -11.53 15.38 3.42
N VAL A 171 -10.47 14.59 3.50
CA VAL A 171 -9.22 14.84 2.78
C VAL A 171 -9.39 14.55 1.28
N PRO A 172 -9.07 15.51 0.39
CA PRO A 172 -9.03 15.25 -1.05
C PRO A 172 -8.14 14.05 -1.41
N GLY A 173 -8.65 13.18 -2.28
CA GLY A 173 -7.99 11.94 -2.66
C GLY A 173 -8.39 10.73 -1.83
N VAL A 174 -9.01 10.89 -0.66
CA VAL A 174 -9.61 9.77 0.09
C VAL A 174 -10.91 9.35 -0.59
N VAL A 175 -10.98 8.09 -1.02
CA VAL A 175 -12.16 7.49 -1.64
C VAL A 175 -13.05 6.85 -0.58
N ALA A 176 -12.42 6.22 0.42
CA ALA A 176 -13.14 5.61 1.53
C ALA A 176 -12.22 5.34 2.72
N LEU A 177 -12.83 5.27 3.90
CA LEU A 177 -12.22 4.60 5.05
C LEU A 177 -12.36 3.08 4.90
N THR A 178 -11.29 2.35 5.18
CA THR A 178 -11.24 0.89 5.05
C THR A 178 -11.08 0.22 6.41
N GLN A 179 -11.40 -1.07 6.53
CA GLN A 179 -11.42 -1.77 7.82
C GLN A 179 -10.75 -3.15 7.73
N VAL A 180 -9.52 -3.19 7.19
CA VAL A 180 -8.83 -4.44 6.86
C VAL A 180 -8.03 -4.99 8.04
N LEU A 181 -7.40 -4.14 8.86
CA LEU A 181 -6.72 -4.57 10.09
C LEU A 181 -7.57 -4.40 11.36
N GLY A 182 -8.87 -4.15 11.21
CA GLY A 182 -9.78 -3.92 12.32
C GLY A 182 -10.66 -2.71 12.05
N SER A 183 -10.83 -1.84 13.05
CA SER A 183 -11.58 -0.58 12.90
C SER A 183 -10.85 0.39 11.97
N ALA A 184 -11.59 1.11 11.15
CA ALA A 184 -11.03 2.06 10.19
C ALA A 184 -10.26 3.21 10.85
N VAL A 185 -10.68 3.59 12.05
CA VAL A 185 -9.88 4.35 13.00
C VAL A 185 -9.65 3.43 14.19
N HIS A 186 -8.39 3.15 14.47
CA HIS A 186 -7.96 2.37 15.62
C HIS A 186 -7.24 3.30 16.60
N THR A 187 -7.86 3.54 17.75
CA THR A 187 -7.28 4.36 18.82
C THR A 187 -6.73 3.42 19.90
N ASP A 188 -5.45 3.58 20.20
CA ASP A 188 -4.75 2.93 21.30
C ASP A 188 -4.28 4.00 22.29
N GLU A 189 -3.72 3.61 23.44
CA GLU A 189 -3.24 4.55 24.47
C GLU A 189 -2.15 5.48 23.94
N ASP A 190 -1.32 5.00 23.00
CA ASP A 190 -0.14 5.72 22.51
C ASP A 190 -0.26 6.25 21.07
N HIS A 191 -1.28 5.85 20.30
CA HIS A 191 -1.41 6.27 18.89
C HIS A 191 -2.82 6.12 18.32
N VAL A 192 -3.07 6.79 17.20
CA VAL A 192 -4.23 6.57 16.34
C VAL A 192 -3.76 6.02 15.00
N ARG A 193 -4.33 4.92 14.52
CA ARG A 193 -4.12 4.40 13.15
C ARG A 193 -5.38 4.57 12.31
N VAL A 194 -5.24 5.17 11.13
CA VAL A 194 -6.33 5.34 10.18
C VAL A 194 -6.08 4.51 8.91
N GLU A 195 -7.08 3.75 8.48
CA GLU A 195 -7.04 2.94 7.28
C GLU A 195 -7.88 3.57 6.16
N VAL A 196 -7.28 3.81 4.99
CA VAL A 196 -7.93 4.49 3.86
C VAL A 196 -7.69 3.79 2.52
N ALA A 197 -8.61 4.01 1.59
CA ALA A 197 -8.42 3.82 0.17
C ALA A 197 -8.28 5.20 -0.50
N THR A 198 -7.30 5.35 -1.39
CA THR A 198 -7.03 6.59 -2.12
C THR A 198 -7.40 6.48 -3.59
N ALA A 199 -7.73 7.61 -4.22
CA ALA A 199 -7.88 7.71 -5.66
C ALA A 199 -6.52 7.60 -6.35
N TRP A 200 -6.50 7.02 -7.56
CA TRP A 200 -5.30 6.80 -8.36
C TRP A 200 -4.64 8.07 -8.91
N ASP A 201 -5.40 9.15 -9.02
CA ASP A 201 -4.96 10.45 -9.55
C ASP A 201 -4.27 11.32 -8.48
N HIS A 202 -4.20 10.84 -7.25
CA HIS A 202 -3.48 11.45 -6.15
C HIS A 202 -2.26 10.61 -5.77
N ARG A 203 -1.15 11.28 -5.46
CA ARG A 203 0.02 10.60 -4.91
C ARG A 203 -0.28 10.06 -3.52
N ALA A 204 -0.07 8.77 -3.31
CA ALA A 204 -0.50 8.06 -2.12
C ALA A 204 0.10 8.65 -0.83
N LEU A 205 1.41 8.94 -0.82
CA LEU A 205 2.08 9.61 0.30
C LEU A 205 1.44 10.96 0.66
N ASP A 206 1.12 11.78 -0.34
CA ASP A 206 0.60 13.14 -0.12
C ASP A 206 -0.79 13.06 0.54
N VAL A 207 -1.64 12.11 0.11
CA VAL A 207 -2.94 11.83 0.75
C VAL A 207 -2.75 11.33 2.18
N ALA A 208 -1.82 10.41 2.42
CA ALA A 208 -1.57 9.89 3.76
C ALA A 208 -1.07 10.98 4.73
N GLN A 209 -0.17 11.86 4.28
CA GLN A 209 0.29 13.01 5.06
C GLN A 209 -0.85 13.99 5.35
N ALA A 210 -1.70 14.28 4.36
CA ALA A 210 -2.86 15.15 4.55
C ALA A 210 -3.87 14.56 5.55
N VAL A 211 -4.16 13.25 5.47
CA VAL A 211 -4.98 12.53 6.46
C VAL A 211 -4.37 12.64 7.84
N ARG A 212 -3.07 12.38 7.96
CA ARG A 212 -2.36 12.49 9.24
C ARG A 212 -2.50 13.88 9.86
N THR A 213 -2.29 14.93 9.06
CA THR A 213 -2.44 16.33 9.51
C THR A 213 -3.88 16.63 9.94
N ALA A 214 -4.88 16.23 9.15
CA ALA A 214 -6.28 16.48 9.44
C ALA A 214 -6.73 15.78 10.74
N VAL A 215 -6.34 14.51 10.92
CA VAL A 215 -6.69 13.72 12.12
C VAL A 215 -5.97 14.26 13.36
N THR A 216 -4.68 14.62 13.25
CA THR A 216 -3.92 15.22 14.37
C THR A 216 -4.56 16.52 14.84
N ALA A 217 -5.15 17.31 13.93
CA ALA A 217 -5.84 18.55 14.29
C ALA A 217 -7.22 18.31 14.93
N ALA A 218 -7.87 17.19 14.61
CA ALA A 218 -9.23 16.87 15.05
C ALA A 218 -9.28 16.11 16.39
N VAL A 219 -8.21 15.38 16.76
CA VAL A 219 -8.18 14.52 17.95
C VAL A 219 -7.57 15.26 19.14
N GLU A 220 -8.29 15.26 20.27
CA GLU A 220 -7.80 15.82 21.54
C GLU A 220 -6.56 15.08 22.05
N GLY A 221 -5.65 15.80 22.72
CA GLY A 221 -4.37 15.22 23.18
C GLY A 221 -3.31 15.06 22.09
N ARG A 222 -3.67 15.18 20.80
CA ARG A 222 -2.76 15.11 19.64
C ARG A 222 -1.81 13.89 19.67
N PRO A 223 -2.36 12.67 19.78
CA PRO A 223 -1.54 11.47 19.76
C PRO A 223 -0.81 11.33 18.42
N PRO A 224 0.31 10.60 18.37
CA PRO A 224 0.92 10.17 17.11
C PRO A 224 -0.12 9.49 16.20
N VAL A 225 -0.24 9.98 14.96
CA VAL A 225 -1.17 9.43 13.96
C VAL A 225 -0.41 8.64 12.89
N GLY A 226 -0.80 7.39 12.69
CA GLY A 226 -0.36 6.53 11.61
C GLY A 226 -1.43 6.37 10.53
N VAL A 227 -1.03 6.32 9.26
CA VAL A 227 -1.96 6.13 8.14
C VAL A 227 -1.57 4.92 7.31
N LEU A 228 -2.53 4.05 7.04
CA LEU A 228 -2.38 2.87 6.20
C LEU A 228 -3.26 2.99 4.96
N ILE A 229 -2.63 2.99 3.79
CA ILE A 229 -3.30 2.89 2.51
C ILE A 229 -3.49 1.41 2.17
N THR A 230 -4.74 0.98 2.11
CA THR A 230 -5.10 -0.42 1.84
C THR A 230 -5.43 -0.67 0.37
N ALA A 231 -5.76 0.39 -0.39
CA ALA A 231 -6.07 0.33 -1.81
C ALA A 231 -5.81 1.67 -2.52
N VAL A 232 -5.49 1.58 -3.81
CA VAL A 232 -5.47 2.71 -4.76
C VAL A 232 -6.50 2.40 -5.84
N VAL A 233 -7.50 3.27 -6.00
CA VAL A 233 -8.68 3.01 -6.82
C VAL A 233 -8.60 3.80 -8.12
N ALA A 234 -8.48 3.08 -9.24
CA ALA A 234 -8.59 3.63 -10.60
C ALA A 234 -10.03 4.11 -10.86
N PRO A 235 -10.26 5.05 -11.80
CA PRO A 235 -11.60 5.47 -12.15
C PRO A 235 -12.29 4.29 -12.86
N GLY A 236 -13.49 3.94 -12.41
CA GLY A 236 -14.30 2.87 -13.00
C GLY A 236 -14.90 3.23 -14.34
#